data_AF-A0A512IQZ1-F1
#
_entry.id   AF-A0A512IQZ1-F1
#
_cell.length_a   1.000
_cell.length_b   1.000
_cell.length_c   1.000
_cell.angle_alpha   90.00
_cell.angle_beta   90.00
_cell.angle_gamma   90.00
#
_symmetry.space_group_name_H-M   'P 1'
#
loop_
_entity.id
_entity.type
_entity.pdbx_description
1 polymer ?
#
loop_
_entity_poly.entity_id
_entity_poly.type
_entity_poly.pdbx_seq_one_letter_code
_entity_poly.pdbx_strand_id
1 'polypeptide(L)'
;MIRIEARHLEIAGTILDRMQANRTRGFAITRAPEAVGRDLLAFGLAMRADLTTEQAVSLLAIGPDDRQGVPAVAAWIANILPQPAIGEAQ
;
A
#
# COMPACT_ATOMS: atom_id res chain seq x y z
N MET A 1 -29.13 -26.64 -0.22
CA MET A 1 -28.89 -25.63 -1.28
C MET A 1 -28.61 -24.23 -0.74
N ILE A 2 -29.24 -23.79 0.37
CA ILE A 2 -29.10 -22.43 0.95
C ILE A 2 -27.70 -22.11 1.54
N ARG A 3 -26.93 -23.13 1.95
CA ARG A 3 -25.64 -22.94 2.67
C ARG A 3 -24.50 -22.40 1.81
N ILE A 4 -24.55 -22.59 0.49
CA ILE A 4 -23.50 -22.13 -0.44
C ILE A 4 -23.66 -20.64 -0.77
N GLU A 5 -24.91 -20.18 -0.95
CA GLU A 5 -25.24 -18.77 -1.19
C GLU A 5 -24.79 -17.86 -0.04
N ALA A 6 -25.00 -18.29 1.22
CA ALA A 6 -24.58 -17.53 2.40
C ALA A 6 -23.05 -17.33 2.46
N ARG A 7 -22.26 -18.35 2.06
CA ARG A 7 -20.79 -18.29 2.05
C ARG A 7 -20.27 -17.32 0.98
N HIS A 8 -20.90 -17.27 -0.19
CA HIS A 8 -20.48 -16.33 -1.25
C HIS A 8 -20.77 -14.88 -0.87
N LEU A 9 -21.88 -14.62 -0.20
CA LEU A 9 -22.21 -13.28 0.28
C LEU A 9 -21.21 -12.79 1.34
N GLU A 10 -20.81 -13.67 2.26
CA GLU A 10 -19.78 -13.37 3.27
C GLU A 10 -18.40 -13.08 2.65
N ILE A 11 -18.00 -13.89 1.66
CA ILE A 11 -16.76 -13.66 0.90
C ILE A 11 -16.80 -12.32 0.17
N ALA A 12 -17.92 -12.00 -0.49
CA ALA A 12 -18.09 -10.74 -1.19
C ALA A 12 -17.97 -9.53 -0.23
N GLY A 13 -18.57 -9.61 0.96
CA GLY A 13 -18.41 -8.59 2.00
C GLY A 13 -16.95 -8.39 2.40
N THR A 14 -16.23 -9.48 2.67
CA THR A 14 -14.81 -9.44 3.04
C THR A 14 -13.94 -8.80 1.96
N ILE A 15 -14.22 -9.09 0.68
CA ILE A 15 -13.50 -8.51 -0.46
C ILE A 15 -13.74 -7.00 -0.54
N LEU A 16 -14.99 -6.57 -0.39
CA LEU A 16 -15.34 -5.14 -0.44
C LEU A 16 -14.69 -4.36 0.70
N ASP A 17 -14.68 -4.91 1.91
CA ASP A 17 -14.01 -4.31 3.07
C ASP A 17 -12.51 -4.17 2.82
N ARG A 18 -11.86 -5.21 2.29
CA ARG A 18 -10.43 -5.16 1.96
C ARG A 18 -10.13 -4.15 0.84
N MET A 19 -11.00 -4.02 -0.15
CA MET A 19 -10.88 -3.00 -1.20
C MET A 19 -11.04 -1.58 -0.64
N GLN A 20 -11.95 -1.38 0.30
CA GLN A 20 -12.17 -0.09 0.95
C GLN A 20 -10.98 0.29 1.85
N ALA A 21 -10.45 -0.67 2.62
CA ALA A 21 -9.26 -0.49 3.44
C ALA A 21 -8.04 -0.13 2.57
N ASN A 22 -7.82 -0.85 1.47
CA ASN A 22 -6.74 -0.58 0.53
C ASN A 22 -6.85 0.82 -0.12
N ARG A 23 -8.06 1.24 -0.52
CA ARG A 23 -8.29 2.60 -1.07
C ARG A 23 -8.00 3.68 -0.03
N THR A 24 -8.52 3.51 1.18
CA THR A 24 -8.33 4.48 2.28
C THR A 24 -6.86 4.63 2.60
N ARG A 25 -6.14 3.51 2.71
CA ARG A 25 -4.69 3.48 2.92
C ARG A 25 -3.94 4.15 1.78
N GLY A 26 -4.28 3.85 0.53
CA GLY A 26 -3.67 4.49 -0.65
C GLY A 26 -3.83 6.02 -0.63
N PHE A 27 -5.01 6.52 -0.29
CA PHE A 27 -5.23 7.96 -0.13
C PHE A 27 -4.43 8.59 1.01
N ALA A 28 -4.23 7.87 2.12
CA ALA A 28 -3.41 8.35 3.22
C ALA A 28 -1.94 8.51 2.80
N ILE A 29 -1.41 7.55 2.03
CA ILE A 29 -0.03 7.58 1.51
C ILE A 29 0.16 8.74 0.53
N THR A 30 -0.73 8.91 -0.44
CA THR A 30 -0.58 9.97 -1.47
C THR A 30 -0.87 11.38 -0.95
N ARG A 31 -1.50 11.51 0.22
CA ARG A 31 -1.75 12.80 0.89
C ARG A 31 -0.77 13.11 2.02
N ALA A 32 0.19 12.23 2.28
CA ALA A 32 1.20 12.45 3.30
C ALA A 32 2.06 13.68 2.93
N PRO A 33 2.51 14.50 3.89
CA PRO A 33 3.46 15.58 3.63
C PRO A 33 4.72 15.12 2.88
N GLU A 34 5.18 13.90 3.17
CA GLU A 34 6.33 13.25 2.55
C GLU A 34 6.11 12.90 1.06
N ALA A 35 4.87 12.89 0.59
CA ALA A 35 4.53 12.65 -0.81
C ALA A 35 4.66 13.91 -1.68
N VAL A 36 4.79 15.10 -1.08
CA VAL A 36 4.86 16.35 -1.84
C VAL A 36 6.12 16.37 -2.72
N GLY A 37 5.91 16.46 -4.04
CA GLY A 37 6.98 16.39 -5.04
C GLY A 37 7.51 14.98 -5.30
N ARG A 38 6.82 13.95 -4.80
CA ARG A 38 7.17 12.51 -4.93
C ARG A 38 5.94 11.70 -5.35
N ASP A 39 5.12 12.24 -6.25
CA ASP A 39 3.84 11.67 -6.69
C ASP A 39 3.99 10.26 -7.28
N LEU A 40 5.03 10.01 -8.09
CA LEU A 40 5.30 8.70 -8.68
C LEU A 40 5.68 7.69 -7.62
N LEU A 41 6.54 8.08 -6.68
CA LEU A 41 6.94 7.23 -5.57
C LEU A 41 5.74 6.92 -4.65
N ALA A 42 4.96 7.94 -4.29
CA ALA A 42 3.78 7.80 -3.44
C ALA A 42 2.71 6.92 -4.08
N PHE A 43 2.47 7.08 -5.38
CA PHE A 43 1.56 6.20 -6.12
C PHE A 43 2.06 4.75 -6.13
N GLY A 44 3.35 4.55 -6.38
CA GLY A 44 3.96 3.22 -6.40
C GLY A 44 3.88 2.50 -5.04
N LEU A 45 4.07 3.23 -3.95
CA LEU A 45 3.90 2.70 -2.58
C LEU A 45 2.42 2.48 -2.22
N ALA A 46 1.50 3.33 -2.69
CA ALA A 46 0.07 3.16 -2.47
C ALA A 46 -0.48 1.88 -3.11
N MET A 47 0.09 1.46 -4.25
CA MET A 47 -0.25 0.23 -4.97
C MET A 47 0.19 -1.05 -4.24
N ARG A 48 1.09 -0.96 -3.26
CA ARG A 48 1.65 -2.12 -2.55
C ARG A 48 0.78 -2.57 -1.39
N ALA A 49 -0.08 -3.57 -1.60
CA ALA A 49 -1.01 -4.08 -0.58
C ALA A 49 -0.33 -4.72 0.65
N ASP A 50 0.98 -4.98 0.58
CA ASP A 50 1.81 -5.57 1.63
C ASP A 50 2.41 -4.56 2.62
N LEU A 51 2.34 -3.25 2.33
CA LEU A 51 2.86 -2.19 3.19
C LEU A 51 1.79 -1.57 4.11
N THR A 52 2.14 -1.21 5.34
CA THR A 52 1.29 -0.31 6.13
C THR A 52 1.43 1.15 5.66
N THR A 53 0.48 2.01 6.04
CA THR A 53 0.61 3.47 5.78
C THR A 53 1.91 4.00 6.36
N GLU A 54 2.25 3.63 7.60
CA GLU A 54 3.44 4.09 8.31
C GLU A 54 4.73 3.63 7.61
N GLN A 55 4.79 2.38 7.15
CA GLN A 55 5.91 1.86 6.38
C GLN A 55 6.06 2.63 5.07
N ALA A 56 4.96 2.86 4.34
CA ALA A 56 4.98 3.63 3.10
C ALA A 56 5.43 5.08 3.32
N VAL A 57 4.99 5.74 4.40
CA VAL A 57 5.44 7.11 4.76
C VAL A 57 6.92 7.13 5.13
N SER A 58 7.39 6.14 5.88
CA SER A 58 8.82 6.00 6.22
C SER A 58 9.67 5.81 4.95
N LEU A 59 9.16 5.03 4.00
CA LEU A 59 9.77 4.80 2.70
C LEU A 59 9.76 6.05 1.83
N LEU A 60 8.70 6.86 1.88
CA LEU A 60 8.65 8.16 1.21
C LEU A 60 9.74 9.10 1.70
N ALA A 61 10.09 9.09 2.98
CA ALA A 61 11.12 9.95 3.54
C ALA A 61 12.55 9.62 3.04
N ILE A 62 12.84 8.34 2.80
CA ILE A 62 14.18 7.87 2.38
C ILE A 62 14.29 7.56 0.88
N GLY A 63 13.16 7.52 0.18
CA GLY A 63 13.10 7.15 -1.22
C GLY A 63 13.64 8.21 -2.18
N PRO A 64 13.79 7.84 -3.46
CA PRO A 64 14.24 8.75 -4.52
C PRO A 64 13.22 9.85 -4.81
N ASP A 65 13.70 11.00 -5.29
CA ASP A 65 12.86 12.07 -5.85
C ASP A 65 12.37 11.64 -7.26
N ASP A 66 11.15 12.04 -7.63
CA ASP A 66 10.52 11.76 -8.93
C ASP A 66 11.34 12.29 -10.12
N ARG A 67 12.24 13.26 -9.87
CA ARG A 67 13.19 13.77 -10.86
C ARG A 67 14.13 12.72 -11.44
N GLN A 68 14.32 11.58 -10.75
CA GLN A 68 15.10 10.46 -11.26
C GLN A 68 14.35 9.63 -12.32
N GLY A 69 13.06 9.92 -12.53
CA GLY A 69 12.23 9.30 -13.56
C GLY A 69 11.62 7.97 -13.13
N VAL A 70 10.60 7.54 -13.90
CA VAL A 70 9.82 6.32 -13.65
C VAL A 70 10.68 5.06 -13.48
N PRO A 71 11.73 4.79 -14.30
CA PRO A 71 12.51 3.56 -14.16
C PRO A 71 13.27 3.47 -12.84
N ALA A 72 13.81 4.59 -12.35
CA ALA A 72 14.56 4.64 -11.09
C ALA A 72 13.63 4.40 -9.90
N VAL A 73 12.47 5.06 -9.89
CA VAL A 73 11.42 4.87 -8.88
C VAL A 73 10.91 3.43 -8.88
N ALA A 74 10.64 2.86 -10.05
CA ALA A 74 10.19 1.48 -10.19
C ALA A 74 11.23 0.46 -9.69
N ALA A 75 12.51 0.66 -10.03
CA ALA A 75 13.60 -0.18 -9.55
C ALA A 75 13.76 -0.09 -8.02
N TRP A 76 13.61 1.10 -7.45
CA TRP A 76 13.63 1.29 -6.02
C TRP A 76 12.48 0.56 -5.32
N ILE A 77 11.24 0.72 -5.82
CA ILE A 77 10.06 0.04 -5.28
C ILE A 77 10.19 -1.48 -5.35
N ALA A 78 10.74 -2.01 -6.44
CA ALA A 78 10.96 -3.44 -6.63
C ALA A 78 11.96 -4.03 -5.61
N ASN A 79 12.89 -3.21 -5.11
CA ASN A 79 13.91 -3.63 -4.13
C ASN A 79 13.48 -3.47 -2.67
N ILE A 80 12.32 -2.86 -2.40
CA ILE A 80 11.79 -2.78 -1.03
C ILE A 80 11.26 -4.15 -0.64
N LEU A 81 12.00 -4.84 0.23
CA LEU A 81 11.55 -6.07 0.87
C LEU A 81 10.37 -5.76 1.81
N PRO A 82 9.34 -6.63 1.87
CA PRO A 82 8.32 -6.52 2.90
C PRO A 82 9.01 -6.62 4.27
N GLN A 83 8.92 -5.56 5.08
CA GLN A 83 9.39 -5.64 6.46
C GLN A 83 8.36 -6.44 7.26
N PRO A 84 8.77 -7.45 8.05
CA PRO A 84 7.86 -8.10 8.96
C PRO A 84 7.24 -7.03 9.86
N ALA A 85 5.93 -7.08 10.04
CA ALA A 85 5.25 -6.18 10.98
C ALA A 85 5.96 -6.33 12.33
N ILE A 86 6.61 -5.26 12.79
CA ILE A 86 7.24 -5.24 14.12
C ILE A 86 6.07 -5.33 15.11
N GLY A 87 5.73 -6.55 15.53
CA GLY A 87 4.51 -6.83 16.28
C GLY A 87 4.08 -8.30 16.42
N GLU A 88 4.71 -9.27 15.75
CA GLU A 88 4.41 -10.71 15.95
C GLU A 88 5.52 -11.46 16.71
N ALA A 89 5.96 -10.88 17.83
CA ALA A 89 6.74 -11.58 18.84
C ALA A 89 6.03 -11.41 20.19
N GLN A 90 4.97 -12.20 20.41
CA GLN A 90 4.49 -12.62 21.73
C GLN A 90 3.50 -13.78 21.61
#